data_AF-A0A2H1GCD1-F1
#
_entry.id   AF-A0A2H1GCD1-F1
#
_cell.length_a   1.000
_cell.length_b   1.000
_cell.length_c   1.000
_cell.angle_alpha   90.00
_cell.angle_beta   90.00
_cell.angle_gamma   90.00
#
_symmetry.space_group_name_H-M   'P 1'
#
loop_
_entity.id
_entity.type
_entity.pdbx_description
1 polymer ?
#
loop_
_entity_poly.entity_id
_entity_poly.type
_entity_poly.pdbx_seq_one_letter_code
_entity_poly.pdbx_strand_id
1 'polypeptide(L)'
;MTPQSQQTIPKHLLPTTSIKLKQRRWRQAWYYDKERESLREMWHHDIKAYLAAFRLEDSDHDQILEEGMAAFAKLLTKLLERAAHRTYSDRGQQAGSSLTHSMTSIGVPPPEVVFLAIDFEGEVHIRGITEFGLARLDPQNLQSGIQCMDFALSSKRSRGKFLFGEYVRIDSFQLPNVIRDELTDDKRRKIVLVGHSISSELRTMRVLGVPIEAFENVVGTIDTCLLSRDSQRKGFSLQGLLDHLQIGYEDNTFHCAGNDACYTMQAFLALMVRRADEVTRITGSGGAACGGPETTMYERIKELAWKKALLKREVRSRMDVEEHRADGREDEYGVFGGLFEDG
;
A
#
# COMPACT_ATOMS: atom_id res chain seq x y z
N MET A 1 -75.60 25.54 5.16
CA MET A 1 -74.29 25.42 4.48
C MET A 1 -73.53 24.28 5.13
N THR A 2 -73.52 23.12 4.49
CA THR A 2 -72.71 21.97 4.88
C THR A 2 -71.24 22.27 4.55
N PRO A 3 -70.29 22.04 5.48
CA PRO A 3 -68.88 22.26 5.19
C PRO A 3 -68.42 21.20 4.18
N GLN A 4 -67.89 21.66 3.05
CA GLN A 4 -67.25 20.79 2.06
C GLN A 4 -66.08 20.07 2.74
N SER A 5 -66.14 18.74 2.79
CA SER A 5 -65.04 17.90 3.25
C SER A 5 -63.84 18.14 2.35
N GLN A 6 -62.76 18.70 2.90
CA GLN A 6 -61.48 18.75 2.23
C GLN A 6 -61.04 17.32 1.94
N GLN A 7 -60.98 16.93 0.66
CA GLN A 7 -60.42 15.65 0.24
C GLN A 7 -58.94 15.66 0.62
N THR A 8 -58.60 14.95 1.69
CA THR A 8 -57.22 14.73 2.10
C THR A 8 -56.57 13.81 1.08
N ILE A 9 -55.56 14.31 0.35
CA ILE A 9 -54.79 13.50 -0.61
C ILE A 9 -54.16 12.32 0.16
N PRO A 10 -54.42 11.07 -0.23
CA PRO A 10 -53.85 9.90 0.41
C PRO A 10 -52.33 9.95 0.50
N LYS A 11 -51.76 9.51 1.63
CA LYS A 11 -50.31 9.65 1.92
C LYS A 11 -49.38 8.96 0.90
N HIS A 12 -49.88 7.95 0.20
CA HIS A 12 -49.16 7.22 -0.84
C HIS A 12 -49.15 7.95 -2.20
N LEU A 13 -49.95 9.00 -2.35
CA LEU A 13 -49.98 9.92 -3.50
C LEU A 13 -49.26 11.25 -3.22
N LEU A 14 -48.72 11.43 -2.00
CA LEU A 14 -47.93 12.62 -1.69
C LEU A 14 -46.59 12.59 -2.47
N PRO A 15 -46.12 13.74 -3.00
CA PRO A 15 -44.84 13.84 -3.68
C PRO A 15 -43.69 13.32 -2.81
N THR A 16 -42.80 12.50 -3.39
CA THR A 16 -41.56 12.05 -2.73
C THR A 16 -40.41 12.07 -3.71
N THR A 17 -39.20 12.37 -3.24
CA THR A 17 -37.97 12.43 -4.05
C THR A 17 -37.27 11.08 -4.26
N SER A 18 -37.84 9.97 -3.79
CA SER A 18 -37.20 8.65 -3.88
C SER A 18 -38.18 7.61 -4.40
N ILE A 19 -37.91 7.08 -5.58
CA ILE A 19 -38.72 6.01 -6.21
C ILE A 19 -38.84 4.79 -5.29
N LYS A 20 -37.76 4.40 -4.60
CA LYS A 20 -37.79 3.31 -3.60
C LYS A 20 -38.75 3.62 -2.45
N LEU A 21 -38.81 4.87 -2.01
CA LEU A 21 -39.76 5.31 -0.99
C LEU A 21 -41.19 5.35 -1.54
N LYS A 22 -41.40 5.79 -2.79
CA LYS A 22 -42.70 5.78 -3.49
C LYS A 22 -43.25 4.35 -3.57
N GLN A 23 -42.45 3.40 -4.08
CA GLN A 23 -42.79 1.97 -4.13
C GLN A 23 -43.05 1.39 -2.73
N ARG A 24 -42.23 1.72 -1.73
CA ARG A 24 -42.43 1.26 -0.35
C ARG A 24 -43.72 1.79 0.24
N ARG A 25 -44.04 3.08 0.05
CA ARG A 25 -45.30 3.69 0.52
C ARG A 25 -46.50 3.07 -0.16
N TRP A 26 -46.40 2.79 -1.45
CA TRP A 26 -47.44 2.11 -2.21
C TRP A 26 -47.71 0.69 -1.71
N ARG A 27 -46.66 -0.07 -1.39
CA ARG A 27 -46.78 -1.38 -0.71
C ARG A 27 -47.35 -1.24 0.70
N GLN A 28 -46.85 -0.28 1.48
CA GLN A 28 -47.35 -0.03 2.84
C GLN A 28 -48.83 0.35 2.83
N ALA A 29 -49.30 1.06 1.79
CA ALA A 29 -50.68 1.47 1.67
C ALA A 29 -51.64 0.27 1.67
N TRP A 30 -51.26 -0.78 0.93
CA TRP A 30 -52.02 -2.03 0.82
C TRP A 30 -52.16 -2.82 2.13
N TYR A 31 -51.15 -2.74 3.01
CA TYR A 31 -51.11 -3.54 4.24
C TYR A 31 -51.56 -2.77 5.48
N TYR A 32 -51.21 -1.48 5.58
CA TYR A 32 -51.21 -0.77 6.87
C TYR A 32 -51.92 0.58 6.85
N ASP A 33 -52.36 1.08 5.68
CA ASP A 33 -53.07 2.36 5.64
C ASP A 33 -54.47 2.26 6.25
N LYS A 34 -54.98 3.40 6.72
CA LYS A 34 -56.34 3.52 7.24
C LYS A 34 -57.37 3.31 6.12
N GLU A 35 -57.00 3.62 4.89
CA GLU A 35 -57.85 3.44 3.69
C GLU A 35 -57.66 2.07 3.01
N ARG A 36 -56.91 1.14 3.62
CA ARG A 36 -56.54 -0.14 2.98
C ARG A 36 -57.72 -0.99 2.53
N GLU A 37 -58.87 -0.93 3.22
CA GLU A 37 -60.02 -1.77 2.87
C GLU A 37 -60.68 -1.27 1.59
N SER A 38 -60.86 0.05 1.46
CA SER A 38 -61.32 0.68 0.23
C SER A 38 -60.36 0.45 -0.93
N LEU A 39 -59.05 0.53 -0.68
CA LEU A 39 -58.02 0.20 -1.68
C LEU A 39 -58.11 -1.27 -2.12
N ARG A 40 -58.34 -2.21 -1.19
CA ARG A 40 -58.48 -3.64 -1.51
C ARG A 40 -59.75 -3.92 -2.28
N GLU A 41 -60.87 -3.33 -1.90
CA GLU A 41 -62.15 -3.47 -2.61
C GLU A 41 -62.03 -2.98 -4.05
N MET A 42 -61.43 -1.80 -4.26
CA MET A 42 -61.19 -1.24 -5.59
C MET A 42 -60.37 -2.15 -6.51
N TRP A 43 -59.49 -2.97 -5.94
CA TRP A 43 -58.64 -3.91 -6.67
C TRP A 43 -59.03 -5.38 -6.42
N HIS A 44 -60.25 -5.65 -5.97
CA HIS A 44 -60.79 -7.00 -5.73
C HIS A 44 -59.88 -7.91 -4.88
N HIS A 45 -59.21 -7.33 -3.88
CA HIS A 45 -58.20 -7.97 -3.03
C HIS A 45 -56.99 -8.56 -3.80
N ASP A 46 -56.79 -8.19 -5.06
CA ASP A 46 -55.65 -8.61 -5.87
C ASP A 46 -54.48 -7.63 -5.75
N ILE A 47 -53.52 -7.99 -4.90
CA ILE A 47 -52.30 -7.21 -4.71
C ILE A 47 -51.45 -7.13 -5.99
N LYS A 48 -51.50 -8.15 -6.87
CA LYS A 48 -50.73 -8.13 -8.12
C LYS A 48 -51.32 -7.11 -9.09
N ALA A 49 -52.65 -7.08 -9.22
CA ALA A 49 -53.35 -6.09 -10.03
C ALA A 49 -53.10 -4.67 -9.53
N TYR A 50 -53.17 -4.46 -8.20
CA TYR A 50 -52.79 -3.20 -7.58
C TYR A 50 -51.35 -2.82 -7.94
N LEU A 51 -50.35 -3.64 -7.58
CA LEU A 51 -48.94 -3.35 -7.86
C LEU A 51 -48.63 -3.17 -9.35
N ALA A 52 -49.36 -3.83 -10.25
CA ALA A 52 -49.24 -3.65 -11.69
C ALA A 52 -49.76 -2.27 -12.18
N ALA A 53 -50.69 -1.66 -11.44
CA ALA A 53 -51.18 -0.31 -11.70
C ALA A 53 -50.26 0.79 -11.13
N PHE A 54 -49.17 0.43 -10.45
CA PHE A 54 -48.14 1.38 -10.05
C PHE A 54 -47.51 2.02 -11.29
N ARG A 55 -47.87 3.28 -11.56
CA ARG A 55 -47.31 4.06 -12.65
C ARG A 55 -46.26 5.04 -12.10
N LEU A 56 -45.14 5.07 -12.79
CA LEU A 56 -44.13 6.10 -12.62
C LEU A 56 -44.57 7.33 -13.40
N GLU A 57 -44.29 8.52 -12.86
CA GLU A 57 -44.41 9.77 -13.60
C GLU A 57 -43.19 9.92 -14.53
N ASP A 58 -43.28 10.76 -15.57
CA ASP A 58 -42.15 11.02 -16.47
C ASP A 58 -40.90 11.50 -15.71
N SER A 59 -41.10 12.31 -14.66
CA SER A 59 -40.04 12.75 -13.73
C SER A 59 -39.40 11.60 -12.95
N ASP A 60 -40.15 10.55 -12.61
CA ASP A 60 -39.59 9.35 -11.99
C ASP A 60 -38.77 8.55 -13.01
N HIS A 61 -39.19 8.51 -14.29
CA HIS A 61 -38.43 7.86 -15.35
C HIS A 61 -37.08 8.55 -15.58
N ASP A 62 -37.07 9.88 -15.64
CA ASP A 62 -35.85 10.67 -15.76
C ASP A 62 -34.90 10.42 -14.57
N GLN A 63 -35.42 10.41 -13.34
CA GLN A 63 -34.62 10.09 -12.15
C GLN A 63 -34.02 8.67 -12.21
N ILE A 64 -34.77 7.66 -12.65
CA ILE A 64 -34.25 6.29 -12.82
C ILE A 64 -33.12 6.28 -13.84
N LEU A 65 -33.30 6.95 -14.97
CA LEU A 65 -32.29 7.04 -16.02
C LEU A 65 -31.04 7.74 -15.49
N GLU A 66 -31.17 8.87 -14.80
CA GLU A 66 -30.04 9.58 -14.20
C GLU A 66 -29.30 8.74 -13.16
N GLU A 67 -30.00 8.10 -12.22
CA GLU A 67 -29.40 7.22 -11.22
C GLU A 67 -28.70 6.01 -11.89
N GLY A 68 -29.33 5.44 -12.91
CA GLY A 68 -28.78 4.35 -13.72
C GLY A 68 -27.53 4.76 -14.47
N MET A 69 -27.55 5.91 -15.14
CA MET A 69 -26.40 6.48 -15.84
C MET A 69 -25.26 6.82 -14.89
N ALA A 70 -25.56 7.38 -13.72
CA ALA A 70 -24.56 7.65 -12.68
C ALA A 70 -23.94 6.35 -12.13
N ALA A 71 -24.74 5.30 -11.92
CA ALA A 71 -24.25 4.00 -11.50
C ALA A 71 -23.38 3.33 -12.59
N PHE A 72 -23.80 3.44 -13.85
CA PHE A 72 -23.04 2.94 -14.99
C PHE A 72 -21.71 3.68 -15.17
N ALA A 73 -21.71 5.01 -15.07
CA ALA A 73 -20.50 5.82 -15.10
C ALA A 73 -19.53 5.39 -13.98
N LYS A 74 -20.01 5.22 -12.74
CA LYS A 74 -19.21 4.70 -11.62
C LYS A 74 -18.65 3.30 -11.91
N LEU A 75 -19.41 2.42 -12.53
CA LEU A 75 -18.95 1.09 -12.92
C LEU A 75 -17.86 1.17 -13.99
N LEU A 76 -18.06 1.99 -15.03
CA LEU A 76 -17.10 2.18 -16.11
C LEU A 76 -15.77 2.74 -15.58
N THR A 77 -15.82 3.75 -14.71
CA THR A 77 -14.63 4.28 -14.02
C THR A 77 -13.89 3.17 -13.27
N LYS A 78 -14.59 2.34 -12.49
CA LYS A 78 -13.98 1.20 -11.77
C LYS A 78 -13.35 0.17 -12.70
N LEU A 79 -13.96 -0.08 -13.87
CA LEU A 79 -13.40 -1.01 -14.86
C LEU A 79 -12.13 -0.45 -15.51
N LEU A 80 -12.12 0.85 -15.84
CA LEU A 80 -10.96 1.54 -16.38
C LEU A 80 -9.81 1.58 -15.35
N GLU A 81 -10.11 1.90 -14.09
CA GLU A 81 -9.13 1.87 -12.99
C GLU A 81 -8.52 0.47 -12.82
N ARG A 82 -9.34 -0.58 -12.90
CA ARG A 82 -8.85 -1.97 -12.83
C ARG A 82 -7.96 -2.34 -14.01
N ALA A 83 -8.31 -1.89 -15.22
CA ALA A 83 -7.50 -2.14 -16.42
C ALA A 83 -6.14 -1.41 -16.34
N ALA A 84 -6.13 -0.16 -15.88
CA ALA A 84 -4.90 0.59 -15.63
C ALA A 84 -4.04 -0.09 -14.56
N HIS A 85 -4.63 -0.46 -13.41
CA HIS A 85 -3.93 -1.17 -12.34
C HIS A 85 -3.32 -2.49 -12.80
N ARG A 86 -4.00 -3.23 -13.69
CA ARG A 86 -3.45 -4.45 -14.28
C ARG A 86 -2.16 -4.17 -15.06
N THR A 87 -2.15 -3.09 -15.85
CA THR A 87 -0.97 -2.69 -16.62
C THR A 87 0.21 -2.35 -15.71
N TYR A 88 -0.02 -1.60 -14.62
CA TYR A 88 1.02 -1.33 -13.62
C TYR A 88 1.52 -2.61 -12.93
N SER A 89 0.61 -3.53 -12.60
CA SER A 89 0.97 -4.81 -12.00
C SER A 89 1.83 -5.67 -12.93
N ASP A 90 1.46 -5.77 -14.21
CA ASP A 90 2.20 -6.56 -15.20
C ASP A 90 3.61 -5.99 -15.41
N ARG A 91 3.75 -4.65 -15.49
CA ARG A 91 5.07 -3.99 -15.57
C ARG A 91 5.91 -4.18 -14.30
N GLY A 92 5.28 -4.12 -13.13
CA GLY A 92 5.94 -4.42 -11.86
C GLY A 92 6.46 -5.86 -11.81
N GLN A 93 5.64 -6.82 -12.25
CA GLN A 93 6.06 -8.23 -12.35
C GLN A 93 7.21 -8.41 -13.33
N GLN A 94 7.19 -7.76 -14.50
CA GLN A 94 8.28 -7.78 -15.46
C GLN A 94 9.59 -7.24 -14.88
N ALA A 95 9.52 -6.16 -14.09
CA ALA A 95 10.69 -5.62 -13.39
C ALA A 95 11.23 -6.60 -12.34
N GLY A 96 10.34 -7.25 -11.56
CA GLY A 96 10.73 -8.31 -10.63
C GLY A 96 11.38 -9.51 -11.33
N SER A 97 10.82 -9.98 -12.45
CA SER A 97 11.42 -11.03 -13.26
C SER A 97 12.78 -10.64 -13.83
N SER A 98 12.96 -9.38 -14.23
CA SER A 98 14.25 -8.86 -14.71
C SER A 98 15.30 -8.86 -13.59
N LEU A 99 14.90 -8.52 -12.36
CA LEU A 99 15.75 -8.63 -11.18
C LEU A 99 16.16 -10.10 -10.92
N THR A 100 15.20 -11.03 -10.94
CA THR A 100 15.48 -12.48 -10.83
C THR A 100 16.41 -12.98 -11.93
N HIS A 101 16.23 -12.52 -13.17
CA HIS A 101 17.09 -12.89 -14.29
C HIS A 101 18.52 -12.40 -14.09
N SER A 102 18.69 -11.16 -13.62
CA SER A 102 20.00 -10.57 -13.30
C SER A 102 20.74 -11.30 -12.18
N MET A 103 20.00 -11.89 -11.22
CA MET A 103 20.58 -12.72 -10.16
C MET A 103 21.03 -14.11 -10.64
N THR A 104 20.40 -14.65 -11.69
CA THR A 104 20.61 -16.03 -12.15
C THR A 104 21.52 -16.14 -13.38
N SER A 105 21.81 -15.02 -14.05
CA SER A 105 22.55 -14.99 -15.32
C SER A 105 23.78 -14.09 -15.22
N ILE A 106 24.93 -14.61 -15.63
CA ILE A 106 26.20 -13.87 -15.63
C ILE A 106 26.16 -12.78 -16.71
N GLY A 107 26.58 -11.57 -16.36
CA GLY A 107 26.71 -10.45 -17.31
C GLY A 107 25.39 -9.76 -17.69
N VAL A 108 24.26 -10.18 -17.12
CA VAL A 108 22.99 -9.48 -17.28
C VAL A 108 22.94 -8.28 -16.32
N PRO A 109 22.77 -7.05 -16.81
CA PRO A 109 22.75 -5.87 -15.95
C PRO A 109 21.45 -5.83 -15.11
N PRO A 110 21.51 -5.28 -13.89
CA PRO A 110 20.32 -5.01 -13.09
C PRO A 110 19.30 -4.16 -13.84
N PRO A 111 17.99 -4.32 -13.53
CA PRO A 111 16.96 -3.51 -14.17
C PRO A 111 17.15 -2.02 -13.86
N GLU A 112 16.95 -1.18 -14.87
CA GLU A 112 17.00 0.30 -14.80
C GLU A 112 15.76 0.90 -14.10
N VAL A 113 15.41 0.36 -12.93
CA VAL A 113 14.29 0.81 -12.12
C VAL A 113 14.71 0.92 -10.66
N VAL A 114 14.07 1.82 -9.92
CA VAL A 114 14.14 1.89 -8.47
C VAL A 114 12.91 1.19 -7.91
N PHE A 115 13.09 0.28 -6.96
CA PHE A 115 11.98 -0.27 -6.18
C PHE A 115 11.75 0.63 -4.97
N LEU A 116 10.51 1.09 -4.79
CA LEU A 116 10.12 1.94 -3.68
C LEU A 116 8.97 1.28 -2.93
N ALA A 117 9.25 0.66 -1.80
CA ALA A 117 8.21 0.16 -0.92
C ALA A 117 7.58 1.33 -0.16
N ILE A 118 6.25 1.33 -0.05
CA ILE A 118 5.49 2.36 0.67
C ILE A 118 4.50 1.71 1.63
N ASP A 119 4.22 2.41 2.72
CA ASP A 119 3.18 2.05 3.68
C ASP A 119 2.58 3.32 4.32
N PHE A 120 1.30 3.26 4.68
CA PHE A 120 0.60 4.35 5.36
C PHE A 120 -0.05 3.83 6.63
N GLU A 121 0.12 4.59 7.72
CA GLU A 121 -0.63 4.35 8.95
C GLU A 121 -1.75 5.37 9.13
N GLY A 122 -2.85 4.91 9.72
CA GLY A 122 -4.05 5.71 9.96
C GLY A 122 -5.11 5.61 8.85
N GLU A 123 -6.33 6.02 9.19
CA GLU A 123 -7.48 5.94 8.30
C GLU A 123 -7.86 7.33 7.79
N VAL A 124 -7.63 7.58 6.50
CA VAL A 124 -7.82 8.90 5.86
C VAL A 124 -9.18 9.52 6.14
N HIS A 125 -10.25 8.73 6.17
CA HIS A 125 -11.62 9.23 6.32
C HIS A 125 -12.08 9.39 7.78
N ILE A 126 -11.37 8.82 8.75
CA ILE A 126 -11.80 8.81 10.15
C ILE A 126 -10.86 9.65 11.02
N ARG A 127 -9.58 9.28 11.05
CA ARG A 127 -8.59 9.90 11.95
C ARG A 127 -7.51 10.68 11.19
N GLY A 128 -7.50 10.56 9.86
CA GLY A 128 -6.42 11.04 9.02
C GLY A 128 -5.23 10.10 9.03
N ILE A 129 -4.29 10.35 8.13
CA ILE A 129 -3.00 9.66 8.12
C ILE A 129 -2.17 10.12 9.33
N THR A 130 -1.47 9.18 9.96
CA THR A 130 -0.58 9.44 11.08
C THR A 130 0.88 9.25 10.71
N GLU A 131 1.19 8.36 9.77
CA GLU A 131 2.54 8.20 9.21
C GLU A 131 2.53 7.82 7.74
N PHE A 132 3.67 8.06 7.11
CA PHE A 132 4.01 7.56 5.79
C PHE A 132 5.42 6.97 5.82
N GLY A 133 5.55 5.71 5.46
CA GLY A 133 6.81 4.98 5.43
C GLY A 133 7.28 4.71 4.01
N LEU A 134 8.59 4.68 3.83
CA LEU A 134 9.20 4.31 2.57
C LEU A 134 10.51 3.54 2.73
N ALA A 135 10.75 2.63 1.79
CA ALA A 135 12.01 1.94 1.65
C ALA A 135 12.42 1.86 0.17
N ARG A 136 13.60 2.40 -0.15
CA ARG A 136 14.13 2.51 -1.51
C ARG A 136 15.24 1.50 -1.74
N LEU A 137 15.23 0.87 -2.90
CA LEU A 137 16.32 0.03 -3.39
C LEU A 137 16.62 0.35 -4.86
N ASP A 138 17.89 0.64 -5.13
CA ASP A 138 18.43 0.74 -6.48
C ASP A 138 19.24 -0.52 -6.82
N PRO A 139 18.75 -1.42 -7.69
CA PRO A 139 19.47 -2.61 -8.13
C PRO A 139 20.81 -2.30 -8.83
N GLN A 140 21.00 -1.10 -9.36
CA GLN A 140 22.27 -0.66 -9.97
C GLN A 140 23.28 -0.16 -8.92
N ASN A 141 22.83 0.11 -7.70
CA ASN A 141 23.65 0.59 -6.60
C ASN A 141 23.33 -0.14 -5.28
N LEU A 142 23.52 -1.47 -5.29
CA LEU A 142 23.26 -2.31 -4.12
C LEU A 142 24.20 -2.04 -2.93
N GLN A 143 25.29 -1.30 -3.13
CA GLN A 143 26.21 -0.93 -2.05
C GLN A 143 25.52 0.01 -1.04
N SER A 144 24.67 0.92 -1.53
CA SER A 144 23.86 1.79 -0.66
C SER A 144 22.82 1.04 0.19
N GLY A 145 22.52 -0.22 -0.14
CA GLY A 145 21.55 -1.04 0.57
C GLY A 145 20.12 -0.52 0.45
N ILE A 146 19.25 -0.95 1.38
CA ILE A 146 17.88 -0.44 1.48
C ILE A 146 17.91 0.88 2.27
N GLN A 147 17.42 1.95 1.65
CA GLN A 147 17.29 3.26 2.29
C GLN A 147 15.88 3.40 2.85
N CYS A 148 15.78 3.49 4.17
CA CYS A 148 14.51 3.46 4.90
C CYS A 148 14.21 4.82 5.52
N MET A 149 12.96 5.27 5.42
CA MET A 149 12.50 6.54 5.98
C MET A 149 11.10 6.39 6.59
N ASP A 150 10.87 7.15 7.66
CA ASP A 150 9.57 7.24 8.34
C ASP A 150 9.19 8.72 8.47
N PHE A 151 8.04 9.10 7.91
CA PHE A 151 7.48 10.43 8.04
C PHE A 151 6.32 10.39 9.03
N ALA A 152 6.59 10.80 10.27
CA ALA A 152 5.58 10.85 11.33
C ALA A 152 4.85 12.20 11.29
N LEU A 153 3.52 12.15 11.11
CA LEU A 153 2.71 13.36 11.11
C LEU A 153 2.53 13.89 12.53
N SER A 154 2.41 15.21 12.66
CA SER A 154 2.17 15.91 13.94
C SER A 154 0.97 15.38 14.74
N SER A 155 0.01 14.71 14.09
CA SER A 155 -1.17 14.07 14.71
C SER A 155 -0.83 12.79 15.50
N LYS A 156 0.32 12.15 15.25
CA LYS A 156 0.72 10.90 15.91
C LYS A 156 1.07 11.13 17.39
N ARG A 157 0.23 10.60 18.30
CA ARG A 157 0.36 10.76 19.76
C ARG A 157 1.31 9.77 20.43
N SER A 158 1.34 8.52 19.97
CA SER A 158 2.19 7.44 20.50
C SER A 158 3.12 6.97 19.40
N ARG A 159 4.40 6.76 19.73
CA ARG A 159 5.44 6.38 18.76
C ARG A 159 5.82 4.92 18.89
N GLY A 160 5.40 4.13 17.89
CA GLY A 160 6.15 2.93 17.53
C GLY A 160 7.62 3.29 17.25
N LYS A 161 8.53 2.39 17.61
CA LYS A 161 9.97 2.59 17.46
C LYS A 161 10.36 2.32 16.01
N PHE A 162 10.74 3.36 15.27
CA PHE A 162 11.38 3.18 13.96
C PHE A 162 12.78 2.55 14.15
N LEU A 163 13.04 1.45 13.45
CA LEU A 163 14.24 0.62 13.63
C LEU A 163 15.34 0.90 12.63
N PHE A 164 15.01 1.51 11.49
CA PHE A 164 15.92 1.64 10.35
C PHE A 164 16.53 3.03 10.19
N GLY A 165 16.44 3.86 11.23
CA GLY A 165 17.03 5.20 11.26
C GLY A 165 16.30 6.13 12.22
N GLU A 166 16.27 7.41 11.84
CA GLU A 166 15.46 8.44 12.49
C GLU A 166 14.25 8.77 11.63
N TYR A 167 13.17 9.20 12.29
CA TYR A 167 11.96 9.64 11.61
C TYR A 167 12.01 11.14 11.36
N VAL A 168 11.35 11.58 10.29
CA VAL A 168 11.15 12.99 9.96
C VAL A 168 9.75 13.39 10.42
N ARG A 169 9.65 14.51 11.13
CA ARG A 169 8.34 15.08 11.45
C ARG A 169 7.87 16.00 10.35
N ILE A 170 6.63 15.82 9.95
CA ILE A 170 5.96 16.68 8.98
C ILE A 170 4.55 17.01 9.45
N ASP A 171 4.03 18.14 8.97
CA ASP A 171 2.62 18.45 9.09
C ASP A 171 1.82 17.78 7.97
N SER A 172 0.54 17.52 8.23
CA SER A 172 -0.33 16.79 7.29
C SER A 172 -0.45 17.44 5.91
N PHE A 173 -0.37 18.77 5.84
CA PHE A 173 -0.42 19.51 4.57
C PHE A 173 0.86 19.35 3.74
N GLN A 174 1.98 18.94 4.35
CA GLN A 174 3.25 18.70 3.65
C GLN A 174 3.31 17.31 3.02
N LEU A 175 2.56 16.34 3.56
CA LEU A 175 2.59 14.94 3.11
C LEU A 175 2.39 14.78 1.58
N PRO A 176 1.42 15.44 0.93
CA PRO A 176 1.30 15.35 -0.53
C PRO A 176 2.55 15.84 -1.28
N ASN A 177 3.24 16.88 -0.77
CA ASN A 177 4.47 17.37 -1.37
C ASN A 177 5.61 16.36 -1.18
N VAL A 178 5.76 15.81 0.04
CA VAL A 178 6.75 14.77 0.32
C VAL A 178 6.58 13.57 -0.62
N ILE A 179 5.34 13.08 -0.79
CA ILE A 179 5.07 11.97 -1.73
C ILE A 179 5.46 12.37 -3.16
N ARG A 180 5.14 13.59 -3.60
CA ARG A 180 5.51 14.04 -4.94
C ARG A 180 7.02 14.11 -5.10
N ASP A 181 7.73 14.65 -4.12
CA ASP A 181 9.18 14.78 -4.16
C ASP A 181 9.79 13.38 -4.26
N GLU A 182 9.43 12.43 -3.39
CA GLU A 182 9.97 11.05 -3.44
C GLU A 182 9.69 10.31 -4.77
N LEU A 183 8.57 10.62 -5.44
CA LEU A 183 8.20 10.03 -6.73
C LEU A 183 8.74 10.79 -7.95
N THR A 184 9.27 12.00 -7.75
CA THR A 184 9.77 12.87 -8.84
C THR A 184 11.22 13.30 -8.71
N ASP A 185 11.86 13.03 -7.58
CA ASP A 185 13.21 13.50 -7.21
C ASP A 185 14.24 13.16 -8.29
N ASP A 186 14.11 11.99 -8.90
CA ASP A 186 14.93 11.57 -10.01
C ASP A 186 14.09 11.43 -11.28
N LYS A 187 13.79 12.58 -11.92
CA LYS A 187 12.98 12.69 -13.17
C LYS A 187 13.44 11.79 -14.33
N ARG A 188 14.54 11.06 -14.19
CA ARG A 188 15.05 10.11 -15.18
C ARG A 188 14.86 8.64 -14.77
N ARG A 189 14.67 8.33 -13.49
CA ARG A 189 14.60 6.94 -13.01
C ARG A 189 13.17 6.46 -12.92
N LYS A 190 12.91 5.33 -13.57
CA LYS A 190 11.66 4.61 -13.49
C LYS A 190 11.50 4.02 -12.08
N ILE A 191 10.32 4.15 -11.50
CA ILE A 191 9.99 3.67 -10.16
C ILE A 191 8.97 2.54 -10.27
N VAL A 192 9.21 1.47 -9.53
CA VAL A 192 8.24 0.41 -9.27
C VAL A 192 7.84 0.49 -7.80
N LEU A 193 6.57 0.80 -7.54
CA LEU A 193 6.06 0.81 -6.17
C LEU A 193 5.90 -0.61 -5.66
N VAL A 194 6.25 -0.85 -4.40
CA VAL A 194 6.10 -2.14 -3.73
C VAL A 194 5.22 -1.93 -2.50
N GLY A 195 4.27 -2.83 -2.27
CA GLY A 195 3.42 -2.76 -1.08
C GLY A 195 2.99 -4.14 -0.63
N HIS A 196 2.56 -4.24 0.62
CA HIS A 196 1.93 -5.45 1.13
C HIS A 196 0.41 -5.24 1.17
N SER A 197 -0.27 -5.60 0.07
CA SER A 197 -1.63 -5.13 -0.26
C SER A 197 -1.70 -3.72 -0.88
N ILE A 198 -0.75 -3.40 -1.78
CA ILE A 198 -0.50 -2.07 -2.40
C ILE A 198 -1.75 -1.30 -2.84
N SER A 199 -2.84 -1.99 -3.20
CA SER A 199 -4.12 -1.36 -3.54
C SER A 199 -4.70 -0.45 -2.44
N SER A 200 -4.38 -0.73 -1.16
CA SER A 200 -4.77 0.11 -0.03
C SER A 200 -4.03 1.45 -0.07
N GLU A 201 -2.71 1.40 -0.23
CA GLU A 201 -1.81 2.55 -0.26
C GLU A 201 -2.14 3.43 -1.47
N LEU A 202 -2.39 2.83 -2.64
CA LEU A 202 -2.83 3.56 -3.83
C LEU A 202 -4.16 4.29 -3.64
N ARG A 203 -5.09 3.70 -2.89
CA ARG A 203 -6.36 4.38 -2.55
C ARG A 203 -6.09 5.58 -1.65
N THR A 204 -5.25 5.41 -0.63
CA THR A 204 -4.82 6.49 0.26
C THR A 204 -4.19 7.64 -0.53
N MET A 205 -3.27 7.35 -1.44
CA MET A 205 -2.63 8.34 -2.32
C MET A 205 -3.65 9.13 -3.16
N ARG A 206 -4.67 8.47 -3.73
CA ARG A 206 -5.74 9.17 -4.47
C ARG A 206 -6.54 10.11 -3.59
N VAL A 207 -6.90 9.70 -2.37
CA VAL A 207 -7.62 10.56 -1.43
C VAL A 207 -6.78 11.76 -1.00
N LEU A 208 -5.46 11.58 -0.89
CA LEU A 208 -4.50 12.66 -0.62
C LEU A 208 -4.25 13.59 -1.84
N GLY A 209 -4.88 13.34 -3.00
CA GLY A 209 -4.70 14.14 -4.21
C GLY A 209 -3.37 13.90 -4.91
N VAL A 210 -2.75 12.74 -4.72
CA VAL A 210 -1.50 12.31 -5.36
C VAL A 210 -1.68 10.94 -6.04
N PRO A 211 -2.62 10.79 -6.99
CA PRO A 211 -2.80 9.53 -7.73
C PRO A 211 -1.49 9.11 -8.43
N ILE A 212 -1.16 7.81 -8.46
CA ILE A 212 0.06 7.32 -9.13
C ILE A 212 0.09 7.66 -10.63
N GLU A 213 -1.10 7.81 -11.21
CA GLU A 213 -1.33 8.16 -12.60
C GLU A 213 -0.83 9.58 -12.94
N ALA A 214 -0.59 10.43 -11.93
CA ALA A 214 0.00 11.76 -12.10
C ALA A 214 1.54 11.74 -12.22
N PHE A 215 2.19 10.58 -12.05
CA PHE A 215 3.65 10.47 -12.05
C PHE A 215 4.13 9.63 -13.24
N GLU A 216 4.76 10.27 -14.21
CA GLU A 216 5.34 9.60 -15.39
C GLU A 216 6.44 8.60 -15.03
N ASN A 217 7.13 8.85 -13.92
CA ASN A 217 8.25 8.03 -13.44
C ASN A 217 7.77 6.71 -12.85
N VAL A 218 6.54 6.64 -12.32
CA VAL A 218 6.00 5.41 -11.76
C VAL A 218 5.55 4.52 -12.91
N VAL A 219 6.27 3.42 -13.13
CA VAL A 219 6.04 2.52 -14.28
C VAL A 219 5.35 1.23 -13.92
N GLY A 220 5.35 0.84 -12.64
CA GLY A 220 4.78 -0.43 -12.20
C GLY A 220 4.49 -0.48 -10.71
N THR A 221 3.75 -1.51 -10.32
CA THR A 221 3.38 -1.78 -8.93
C THR A 221 3.57 -3.27 -8.63
N ILE A 222 4.06 -3.60 -7.45
CA ILE A 222 4.23 -4.96 -6.95
C ILE A 222 3.47 -5.10 -5.64
N ASP A 223 2.68 -6.16 -5.52
CA ASP A 223 1.98 -6.51 -4.30
C ASP A 223 2.58 -7.80 -3.71
N THR A 224 3.31 -7.68 -2.60
CA THR A 224 3.95 -8.84 -1.95
C THR A 224 2.92 -9.81 -1.35
N CYS A 225 1.71 -9.35 -1.03
CA CYS A 225 0.60 -10.22 -0.62
C CYS A 225 0.04 -11.03 -1.80
N LEU A 226 0.19 -10.56 -3.05
CA LEU A 226 -0.14 -11.34 -4.24
C LEU A 226 1.02 -12.25 -4.66
N LEU A 227 2.26 -11.76 -4.60
CA LEU A 227 3.44 -12.54 -4.98
C LEU A 227 3.64 -13.78 -4.07
N SER A 228 3.19 -13.73 -2.82
CA SER A 228 3.29 -14.84 -1.88
C SER A 228 2.20 -15.91 -2.04
N ARG A 229 1.14 -15.65 -2.84
CA ARG A 229 -0.04 -16.55 -3.00
C ARG A 229 0.21 -17.81 -3.83
N ASP A 230 1.40 -18.02 -4.36
CA ASP A 230 1.83 -19.36 -4.81
C ASP A 230 1.87 -20.36 -3.63
N SER A 231 1.90 -19.86 -2.38
CA SER A 231 1.58 -20.65 -1.19
C SER A 231 0.07 -20.61 -0.90
N GLN A 232 -0.55 -21.78 -0.72
CA GLN A 232 -2.01 -22.04 -0.69
C GLN A 232 -2.84 -21.34 0.42
N ARG A 233 -2.39 -20.24 1.03
CA ARG A 233 -3.09 -19.56 2.13
C ARG A 233 -3.52 -18.15 1.71
N LYS A 234 -4.83 -17.88 1.75
CA LYS A 234 -5.38 -16.54 1.51
C LYS A 234 -5.09 -15.63 2.72
N GLY A 235 -4.60 -14.42 2.45
CA GLY A 235 -4.53 -13.33 3.44
C GLY A 235 -3.35 -13.44 4.41
N PHE A 236 -2.12 -13.50 3.90
CA PHE A 236 -0.94 -13.30 4.73
C PHE A 236 -0.90 -11.84 5.19
N SER A 237 -0.83 -11.61 6.51
CA SER A 237 -0.35 -10.34 7.05
C SER A 237 1.13 -10.18 6.73
N LEU A 238 1.66 -8.95 6.83
CA LEU A 238 3.09 -8.72 6.63
C LEU A 238 3.89 -9.56 7.61
N GLN A 239 3.52 -9.55 8.90
CA GLN A 239 4.12 -10.39 9.92
C GLN A 239 4.16 -11.87 9.52
N GLY A 240 3.01 -12.43 9.10
CA GLY A 240 2.97 -13.84 8.68
C GLY A 240 3.85 -14.13 7.46
N LEU A 241 3.99 -13.17 6.54
CA LEU A 241 4.87 -13.31 5.38
C LEU A 241 6.35 -13.31 5.83
N LEU A 242 6.73 -12.44 6.76
CA LEU A 242 8.07 -12.42 7.34
C LEU A 242 8.38 -13.73 8.07
N ASP A 243 7.44 -14.25 8.86
CA ASP A 243 7.56 -15.56 9.52
C ASP A 243 7.78 -16.68 8.50
N HIS A 244 6.99 -16.70 7.42
CA HIS A 244 7.10 -17.69 6.36
C HIS A 244 8.46 -17.62 5.62
N LEU A 245 8.99 -16.40 5.46
CA LEU A 245 10.29 -16.16 4.83
C LEU A 245 11.46 -16.24 5.82
N GLN A 246 11.19 -16.49 7.11
CA GLN A 246 12.20 -16.53 8.18
C GLN A 246 13.00 -15.21 8.29
N ILE A 247 12.36 -14.08 7.99
CA ILE A 247 12.94 -12.76 8.17
C ILE A 247 12.73 -12.36 9.64
N GLY A 248 13.83 -12.09 10.35
CA GLY A 248 13.76 -11.65 11.73
C GLY A 248 13.25 -10.22 11.84
N TYR A 249 12.23 -10.01 12.68
CA TYR A 249 11.71 -8.71 13.06
C TYR A 249 11.65 -8.59 14.59
N GLU A 250 11.54 -7.36 15.09
CA GLU A 250 11.38 -7.08 16.52
C GLU A 250 9.90 -7.05 16.90
N ASP A 251 9.56 -7.66 18.04
CA ASP A 251 8.19 -7.64 18.57
C ASP A 251 7.69 -6.20 18.82
N ASN A 252 6.39 -5.97 18.60
CA ASN A 252 5.73 -4.67 18.78
C ASN A 252 6.30 -3.53 17.92
N THR A 253 6.92 -3.84 16.77
CA THR A 253 7.44 -2.84 15.84
C THR A 253 6.62 -2.65 14.57
N PHE A 254 5.60 -3.49 14.37
CA PHE A 254 4.49 -3.26 13.45
C PHE A 254 3.67 -2.05 13.88
N HIS A 255 2.94 -1.43 12.94
CA HIS A 255 2.26 -0.14 13.14
C HIS A 255 3.22 1.04 13.22
N CYS A 256 4.33 0.91 12.50
CA CYS A 256 5.22 2.01 12.19
C CYS A 256 5.44 1.94 10.68
N ALA A 257 4.85 2.88 9.95
CA ALA A 257 4.81 2.81 8.50
C ALA A 257 6.20 2.64 7.90
N GLY A 258 7.21 3.33 8.43
CA GLY A 258 8.61 3.16 8.01
C GLY A 258 9.14 1.73 8.21
N ASN A 259 8.86 1.10 9.36
CA ASN A 259 9.26 -0.30 9.58
C ASN A 259 8.52 -1.23 8.60
N ASP A 260 7.22 -1.04 8.43
CA ASP A 260 6.37 -1.87 7.59
C ASP A 260 6.78 -1.76 6.10
N ALA A 261 7.17 -0.57 5.63
CA ALA A 261 7.76 -0.37 4.31
C ALA A 261 9.12 -1.09 4.15
N CYS A 262 10.00 -1.00 5.15
CA CYS A 262 11.30 -1.69 5.13
C CYS A 262 11.16 -3.20 5.12
N TYR A 263 10.31 -3.75 6.00
CA TYR A 263 10.01 -5.17 6.02
C TYR A 263 9.30 -5.63 4.75
N THR A 264 8.45 -4.80 4.15
CA THR A 264 7.85 -5.08 2.83
C THR A 264 8.92 -5.18 1.74
N MET A 265 9.92 -4.29 1.74
CA MET A 265 11.06 -4.38 0.81
C MET A 265 11.87 -5.66 1.04
N GLN A 266 12.16 -6.01 2.30
CA GLN A 266 12.88 -7.24 2.64
C GLN A 266 12.12 -8.49 2.19
N ALA A 267 10.80 -8.55 2.44
CA ALA A 267 9.93 -9.62 2.00
C ALA A 267 9.92 -9.73 0.46
N PHE A 268 9.85 -8.60 -0.25
CA PHE A 268 9.94 -8.58 -1.71
C PHE A 268 11.27 -9.20 -2.20
N LEU A 269 12.40 -8.79 -1.63
CA LEU A 269 13.70 -9.34 -2.02
C LEU A 269 13.84 -10.83 -1.70
N ALA A 270 13.37 -11.28 -0.54
CA ALA A 270 13.37 -12.70 -0.19
C ALA A 270 12.52 -13.53 -1.17
N LEU A 271 11.37 -13.01 -1.62
CA LEU A 271 10.56 -13.65 -2.66
C LEU A 271 11.32 -13.72 -4.00
N MET A 272 12.07 -12.67 -4.38
CA MET A 272 12.89 -12.69 -5.59
C MET A 272 14.02 -13.71 -5.50
N VAL A 273 14.68 -13.83 -4.33
CA VAL A 273 15.72 -14.84 -4.08
C VAL A 273 15.15 -16.25 -4.20
N ARG A 274 13.98 -16.52 -3.62
CA ARG A 274 13.32 -17.83 -3.76
C ARG A 274 13.01 -18.17 -5.22
N ARG A 275 12.55 -17.20 -6.01
CA ARG A 275 12.32 -17.37 -7.45
C ARG A 275 13.64 -17.66 -8.20
N ALA A 276 14.74 -17.00 -7.83
CA ALA A 276 16.04 -17.28 -8.42
C ALA A 276 16.53 -18.70 -8.08
N ASP A 277 16.33 -19.15 -6.85
CA ASP A 277 16.64 -20.52 -6.43
C ASP A 277 15.82 -21.55 -7.23
N GLU A 278 14.54 -21.29 -7.45
CA GLU A 278 13.64 -22.13 -8.26
C GLU A 278 14.10 -22.21 -9.72
N VAL A 279 14.43 -21.08 -10.33
CA VAL A 279 14.97 -21.03 -11.71
C VAL A 279 16.24 -21.85 -11.81
N THR A 280 17.19 -21.64 -10.88
CA THR A 280 18.48 -22.35 -10.86
C THR A 280 18.31 -23.86 -10.72
N ARG A 281 17.32 -24.32 -9.93
CA ARG A 281 16.98 -25.74 -9.78
C ARG A 281 16.42 -26.33 -11.08
N ILE A 282 15.56 -25.60 -11.78
CA ILE A 282 14.90 -26.06 -13.02
C ILE A 282 15.91 -26.14 -14.17
N THR A 283 16.79 -25.14 -14.31
CA THR A 283 17.74 -25.06 -15.43
C THR A 283 18.93 -26.01 -15.33
N GLY A 284 19.07 -26.74 -14.21
CA GLY A 284 20.16 -27.71 -14.04
C GLY A 284 21.56 -27.08 -14.02
N SER A 285 21.65 -25.74 -13.98
CA SER A 285 22.86 -24.98 -13.72
C SER A 285 23.24 -25.14 -12.25
N GLY A 286 23.65 -26.37 -11.90
CA GLY A 286 24.09 -26.73 -10.57
C GLY A 286 25.36 -25.98 -10.21
N GLY A 287 25.25 -25.11 -9.21
CA GLY A 287 26.38 -24.55 -8.48
C GLY A 287 27.15 -23.47 -9.25
N ALA A 288 27.41 -22.37 -8.52
CA ALA A 288 28.48 -21.43 -8.78
C ALA A 288 28.55 -20.87 -10.21
N ALA A 289 27.93 -19.72 -10.40
CA ALA A 289 28.63 -18.69 -11.17
C ALA A 289 29.96 -18.43 -10.43
N CYS A 290 31.02 -19.11 -10.84
CA CYS A 290 32.39 -18.85 -10.43
C CYS A 290 32.76 -17.43 -10.87
N GLY A 291 32.50 -16.45 -10.00
CA GLY A 291 33.11 -15.13 -10.01
C GLY A 291 33.91 -14.99 -8.72
N GLY A 292 35.06 -14.33 -8.79
CA GLY A 292 35.97 -14.11 -7.65
C GLY A 292 35.37 -13.26 -6.52
N PRO A 293 36.20 -12.61 -5.67
CA PRO A 293 35.81 -12.04 -4.37
C PRO A 293 34.83 -10.85 -4.39
N GLU A 294 34.21 -10.52 -5.52
CA GLU A 294 33.10 -9.57 -5.58
C GLU A 294 31.78 -10.28 -5.28
N THR A 295 31.08 -9.84 -4.24
CA THR A 295 29.75 -10.35 -3.87
C THR A 295 28.81 -10.25 -5.07
N THR A 296 28.36 -11.39 -5.59
CA THR A 296 27.42 -11.43 -6.72
C THR A 296 26.12 -10.70 -6.35
N MET A 297 25.38 -10.21 -7.35
CA MET A 297 24.08 -9.56 -7.12
C MET A 297 23.14 -10.42 -6.26
N TYR A 298 23.11 -11.73 -6.53
CA TYR A 298 22.31 -12.69 -5.76
C TYR A 298 22.70 -12.65 -4.28
N GLU A 299 23.98 -12.77 -3.95
CA GLU A 299 24.43 -12.76 -2.55
C GLU A 299 24.14 -11.42 -1.86
N ARG A 300 24.28 -10.30 -2.59
CA ARG A 300 23.98 -8.98 -2.02
C ARG A 300 22.48 -8.79 -1.77
N ILE A 301 21.63 -9.21 -2.70
CA ILE A 301 20.17 -9.15 -2.51
C ILE A 301 19.72 -10.07 -1.38
N LYS A 302 20.31 -11.26 -1.28
CA LYS A 302 20.08 -12.20 -0.19
C LYS A 302 20.51 -11.60 1.16
N GLU A 303 21.69 -10.99 1.23
CA GLU A 303 22.12 -10.28 2.45
C GLU A 303 21.10 -9.22 2.87
N LEU A 304 20.66 -8.38 1.93
CA LEU A 304 19.69 -7.30 2.21
C LEU A 304 18.31 -7.83 2.65
N ALA A 305 17.85 -8.92 2.05
CA ALA A 305 16.56 -9.54 2.35
C ALA A 305 16.47 -10.06 3.80
N TRP A 306 17.55 -10.60 4.35
CA TRP A 306 17.60 -11.14 5.72
C TRP A 306 18.41 -10.27 6.70
N LYS A 307 18.76 -9.04 6.30
CA LYS A 307 19.47 -8.09 7.16
C LYS A 307 18.60 -7.72 8.36
N LYS A 308 19.03 -8.09 9.58
CA LYS A 308 18.34 -7.64 10.79
C LYS A 308 18.43 -6.13 10.93
N ALA A 309 17.35 -5.51 11.41
CA ALA A 309 17.40 -4.13 11.84
C ALA A 309 18.36 -4.02 13.05
N LEU A 310 19.25 -3.03 13.03
CA LEU A 310 20.15 -2.79 14.16
C LEU A 310 19.35 -2.15 15.29
N LEU A 311 19.33 -2.77 16.46
CA LEU A 311 18.65 -2.16 17.61
C LEU A 311 19.44 -0.93 18.06
N LYS A 312 18.76 0.17 18.44
CA LYS A 312 19.42 1.38 18.99
C LYS A 312 20.46 1.09 20.09
N ARG A 313 20.26 0.04 20.90
CA ARG A 313 21.23 -0.43 21.91
C ARG A 313 22.50 -1.03 21.31
N GLU A 314 22.38 -1.76 20.21
CA GLU A 314 23.50 -2.36 19.48
C GLU A 314 24.27 -1.29 18.70
N VAL A 315 23.56 -0.31 18.14
CA VAL A 315 24.17 0.86 17.50
C VAL A 315 24.96 1.68 18.52
N ARG A 316 24.36 2.02 19.68
CA ARG A 316 25.06 2.74 20.75
C ARG A 316 26.26 1.95 21.26
N SER A 317 26.12 0.65 21.53
CA SER A 317 27.24 -0.20 21.93
C SER A 317 28.36 -0.28 20.88
N ARG A 318 28.05 -0.23 19.58
CA ARG A 318 29.06 -0.17 18.51
C ARG A 318 29.76 1.18 18.46
N MET A 319 29.01 2.28 18.60
CA MET A 319 29.57 3.63 18.67
C MET A 319 30.47 3.79 19.89
N ASP A 320 30.06 3.32 21.06
CA ASP A 320 30.86 3.36 22.29
C ASP A 320 32.18 2.55 22.13
N VAL A 321 32.12 1.42 21.41
CA VAL A 321 33.31 0.58 21.10
C VAL A 321 34.21 1.21 20.04
N GLU A 322 33.66 1.92 19.06
CA GLU A 322 34.42 2.65 18.04
C GLU A 322 35.06 3.91 18.63
N GLU A 323 34.37 4.60 19.54
CA GLU A 323 34.87 5.76 20.29
C GLU A 323 36.01 5.34 21.24
N HIS A 324 35.86 4.23 21.98
CA HIS A 324 36.96 3.66 22.77
C HIS A 324 38.15 3.18 21.91
N ARG A 325 37.92 2.76 20.66
CA ARG A 325 39.00 2.40 19.73
C ARG A 325 39.70 3.61 19.10
N ALA A 326 39.00 4.74 19.00
CA ALA A 326 39.57 6.01 18.54
C ALA A 326 40.42 6.65 19.65
N ASP A 327 39.94 6.63 20.90
CA ASP A 327 40.70 7.11 22.06
C ASP A 327 41.91 6.23 22.43
N GLY A 328 41.88 4.93 22.08
CA GLY A 328 43.01 4.01 22.30
C GLY A 328 44.13 4.09 21.25
N ARG A 329 44.12 5.07 20.34
CA ARG A 329 45.11 5.23 19.25
C ARG A 329 45.94 6.51 19.33
N GLU A 330 45.96 7.17 20.48
CA GLU A 330 46.99 8.14 20.84
C GLU A 330 47.72 7.60 22.07
N ASP A 331 48.84 6.88 21.86
CA ASP A 331 49.98 6.72 22.78
C ASP A 331 50.86 5.54 22.34
N GLU A 332 51.37 5.58 21.11
CA GLU A 332 52.50 4.74 20.72
C GLU A 332 53.41 5.48 19.72
N TYR A 333 53.88 6.66 20.13
CA TYR A 333 55.15 7.19 19.62
C TYR A 333 56.14 7.25 20.78
N GLY A 334 57.04 6.29 20.75
CA GLY A 334 58.10 6.12 21.74
C GLY A 334 59.04 7.32 21.80
N VAL A 335 59.32 7.75 23.03
CA VAL A 335 60.51 8.52 23.38
C VAL A 335 61.41 7.60 24.17
N PHE A 336 62.40 7.02 23.47
CA PHE A 336 63.51 6.29 24.07
C PHE A 336 64.79 7.09 23.85
N GLY A 337 65.52 7.35 24.94
CA GLY A 337 66.89 7.86 24.96
C GLY A 337 67.00 9.33 25.41
N GLY A 338 67.77 9.70 26.42
CA GLY A 338 68.67 8.95 27.31
C GLY A 338 69.30 9.93 28.30
N LEU A 339 69.52 9.49 29.53
CA LEU A 339 70.45 10.12 30.46
C LEU A 339 71.87 9.96 29.94
N PHE A 340 72.66 11.03 29.94
CA PHE A 340 74.06 11.01 30.41
C PHE A 340 74.43 12.42 30.87
N GLU A 341 74.86 12.50 32.13
CA GLU A 341 75.64 13.59 32.72
C GLU A 341 77.04 13.62 32.09
N ASP A 342 77.59 14.82 31.88
CA ASP A 342 78.97 15.20 32.20
C ASP A 342 79.24 16.65 31.73
N GLY A 343 79.70 17.51 32.66
CA GLY A 343 80.16 18.87 32.39
C GLY A 343 79.91 19.86 33.52
#